data_AF-A0A845X814-F1
#
_entry.id   AF-A0A845X814-F1
#
_cell.length_a   1.000
_cell.length_b   1.000
_cell.length_c   1.000
_cell.angle_alpha   90.00
_cell.angle_beta   90.00
_cell.angle_gamma   90.00
#
_symmetry.space_group_name_H-M   'P 1'
#
loop_
_entity.id
_entity.type
_entity.pdbx_description
1 polymer ?
#
loop_
_entity_poly.entity_id
_entity_poly.type
_entity_poly.pdbx_seq_one_letter_code
_entity_poly.pdbx_strand_id
1 'polypeptide(L)'
;MNVHLLQFFKACNPSKTLDLSNPQDQPYYIDFSAVRGGKVVEALERTITRLSPDEPTCQLFSGHIGCGKSTELLRLKANLEAKGFQVVYFESSRDLDMADVSVSDILLAIAHSVSESLEADGFHFKPGYFVKLFDEVKTFLQTPIELDEAELSLGIAKLTARTKDNPRLREQLKQSLEPRTEGLLRAINQEIIERANQELKCLGKEGLVVIVDNLDRIAPSKITPTRSLPEHLFIDRGSQLRRLNCHVVYTIPLDLVFSNDYQTLKNRLGGGIAPTILPMIPVEHRDRSEHLQGMALLRQLLLARALPHVSPGDRLALIPQIFDHIDTLNRLCRISGGHVRNLLGLLYTCLRHQDPPITRDCAEQVIKSYQDDILLALEQHEWKLIFQVLEEQTLSGEKEYQLLLRSMFVFEYRDEQGRWFGINPALRETEQFQTLGLMLAK
;
A
#
# COMPACT_ATOMS: atom_id res chain seq x y z
N MET A 1 1.45 -7.54 35.69
CA MET A 1 2.26 -7.23 34.50
C MET A 1 1.98 -5.78 34.15
N ASN A 2 3.00 -4.92 34.05
CA ASN A 2 2.81 -3.48 33.81
C ASN A 2 3.08 -3.18 32.32
N VAL A 3 2.31 -2.26 31.74
CA VAL A 3 2.50 -1.79 30.36
C VAL A 3 3.83 -1.05 30.24
N HIS A 4 4.70 -1.47 29.32
CA HIS A 4 5.97 -0.80 29.08
C HIS A 4 5.77 0.39 28.11
N LEU A 5 5.54 1.58 28.67
CA LEU A 5 5.09 2.78 27.93
C LEU A 5 5.92 3.08 26.67
N LEU A 6 7.26 3.06 26.75
CA LEU A 6 8.10 3.37 25.59
C LEU A 6 7.94 2.35 24.46
N GLN A 7 7.75 1.08 24.79
CA GLN A 7 7.54 0.02 23.81
C GLN A 7 6.15 0.16 23.19
N PHE A 8 5.14 0.42 24.02
CA PHE A 8 3.77 0.66 23.59
C PHE A 8 3.68 1.86 22.63
N PHE A 9 4.29 2.99 23.00
CA PHE A 9 4.33 4.20 22.17
C PHE A 9 4.99 3.94 20.80
N LYS A 10 6.14 3.26 20.77
CA LYS A 10 6.81 2.87 19.52
C LYS A 10 5.97 1.91 18.69
N ALA A 11 5.30 0.95 19.32
CA ALA A 11 4.44 -0.02 18.66
C ALA A 11 3.17 0.62 18.07
N CYS A 12 2.75 1.78 18.57
CA CYS A 12 1.63 2.57 18.06
C CYS A 12 2.00 3.53 16.92
N ASN A 13 3.28 3.65 16.53
CA ASN A 13 3.67 4.57 15.48
C ASN A 13 2.99 4.21 14.14
N PRO A 14 2.08 5.06 13.61
CA PRO A 14 1.30 4.75 12.41
C PRO A 14 2.12 4.72 11.11
N SER A 15 3.38 5.20 11.13
CA SER A 15 4.29 5.12 9.97
C SER A 15 5.14 3.85 9.94
N LYS A 16 5.15 3.06 11.03
CA LYS A 16 5.90 1.80 11.09
C LYS A 16 5.06 0.64 10.56
N THR A 17 5.48 0.07 9.43
CA THR A 17 4.94 -1.20 8.91
C THR A 17 5.45 -2.37 9.77
N LEU A 18 4.61 -3.39 9.97
CA LEU A 18 5.04 -4.65 10.60
C LEU A 18 5.69 -5.56 9.55
N ASP A 19 6.88 -6.06 9.85
CA ASP A 19 7.57 -7.06 9.03
C ASP A 19 7.51 -8.44 9.70
N LEU A 20 6.72 -9.36 9.14
CA LEU A 20 6.54 -10.68 9.75
C LEU A 20 7.75 -11.61 9.62
N SER A 21 8.72 -11.25 8.78
CA SER A 21 10.03 -11.89 8.78
C SER A 21 10.85 -11.56 10.03
N ASN A 22 10.53 -10.44 10.72
CA ASN A 22 11.10 -10.08 12.00
C ASN A 22 10.29 -10.66 13.17
N PRO A 23 10.85 -11.58 13.98
CA PRO A 23 10.15 -12.18 15.11
C PRO A 23 9.62 -11.18 16.14
N GLN A 24 10.22 -9.99 16.24
CA GLN A 24 9.78 -8.93 17.16
C GLN A 24 8.46 -8.29 16.74
N ASP A 25 8.14 -8.31 15.44
CA ASP A 25 6.92 -7.69 14.92
C ASP A 25 5.71 -8.65 14.92
N GLN A 26 5.96 -9.97 14.91
CA GLN A 26 4.91 -11.01 14.87
C GLN A 26 3.85 -10.89 15.99
N PRO A 27 4.21 -10.61 17.27
CA PRO A 27 3.22 -10.50 18.34
C PRO A 27 2.22 -9.33 18.19
N TYR A 28 2.53 -8.35 17.34
CA TYR A 28 1.69 -7.19 17.07
C TYR A 28 0.70 -7.41 15.91
N TYR A 29 0.85 -8.50 15.16
CA TYR A 29 0.00 -8.81 14.02
C TYR A 29 -1.36 -9.36 14.45
N ILE A 30 -2.42 -8.90 13.78
CA ILE A 30 -3.78 -9.42 13.93
C ILE A 30 -4.28 -9.78 12.53
N ASP A 31 -4.74 -11.01 12.35
CA ASP A 31 -5.34 -11.45 11.08
C ASP A 31 -6.79 -10.95 11.00
N PHE A 32 -7.06 -10.11 10.00
CA PHE A 32 -8.39 -9.55 9.74
C PHE A 32 -9.14 -10.27 8.62
N SER A 33 -8.61 -11.37 8.07
CA SER A 33 -9.20 -12.02 6.89
C SER A 33 -10.65 -12.46 7.09
N ALA A 34 -11.01 -12.83 8.33
CA ALA A 34 -12.36 -13.26 8.70
C ALA A 34 -13.42 -12.16 8.58
N VAL A 35 -13.01 -10.88 8.62
CA VAL A 35 -13.92 -9.73 8.58
C VAL A 35 -13.69 -8.83 7.35
N ARG A 36 -12.72 -9.17 6.49
CA ARG A 36 -12.37 -8.42 5.27
C ARG A 36 -12.81 -9.11 3.99
N GLY A 37 -13.80 -10.01 4.07
CA GLY A 37 -14.35 -10.71 2.90
C GLY A 37 -13.41 -11.76 2.30
N GLY A 38 -12.46 -12.28 3.08
CA GLY A 38 -11.64 -13.44 2.71
C GLY A 38 -10.14 -13.22 2.80
N LYS A 39 -9.41 -14.24 2.33
CA LYS A 39 -7.96 -14.36 2.47
C LYS A 39 -7.25 -13.89 1.21
N VAL A 40 -7.32 -12.58 0.96
CA VAL A 40 -6.86 -11.96 -0.29
C VAL A 40 -5.36 -12.19 -0.58
N VAL A 41 -4.52 -12.20 0.45
CA VAL A 41 -3.08 -12.49 0.32
C VAL A 41 -2.81 -13.95 -0.02
N GLU A 42 -3.56 -14.88 0.58
CA GLU A 42 -3.42 -16.31 0.28
C GLU A 42 -3.82 -16.62 -1.17
N ALA A 43 -4.72 -15.83 -1.77
CA ALA A 43 -5.02 -15.94 -3.19
C ALA A 43 -3.82 -15.53 -4.07
N LEU A 44 -3.13 -14.43 -3.74
CA LEU A 44 -1.90 -14.01 -4.44
C LEU A 44 -0.81 -15.08 -4.34
N GLU A 45 -0.60 -15.59 -3.13
CA GLU A 45 0.36 -16.65 -2.82
C GLU A 45 0.03 -17.95 -3.56
N ARG A 46 -1.25 -18.34 -3.60
CA ARG A 46 -1.70 -19.55 -4.29
C ARG A 46 -1.46 -19.47 -5.79
N THR A 47 -1.69 -18.30 -6.40
CA THR A 47 -1.43 -18.07 -7.83
C THR A 47 0.05 -18.33 -8.14
N ILE A 48 0.96 -17.74 -7.36
CA ILE A 48 2.41 -17.89 -7.54
C ILE A 48 2.85 -19.33 -7.26
N THR A 49 2.49 -19.87 -6.09
CA THR A 49 3.12 -21.11 -5.60
C THR A 49 2.49 -22.40 -6.09
N ARG A 50 1.23 -22.38 -6.53
CA ARG A 50 0.48 -23.61 -6.85
C ARG A 50 -0.15 -23.63 -8.23
N LEU A 51 -0.59 -22.49 -8.73
CA LEU A 51 -1.34 -22.43 -9.98
C LEU A 51 -0.47 -22.06 -11.18
N SER A 52 0.61 -21.32 -10.96
CA SER A 52 1.48 -20.80 -12.01
C SER A 52 2.97 -20.82 -11.64
N PRO A 53 3.53 -21.84 -10.96
CA PRO A 53 4.90 -21.78 -10.43
C PRO A 53 5.99 -21.59 -11.50
N ASP A 54 5.75 -22.04 -12.74
CA ASP A 54 6.71 -21.96 -13.85
C ASP A 54 6.40 -20.85 -14.85
N GLU A 55 5.28 -20.14 -14.72
CA GLU A 55 4.85 -19.09 -15.64
C GLU A 55 4.78 -17.73 -14.91
N PRO A 56 5.43 -16.67 -15.44
CA PRO A 56 5.39 -15.34 -14.85
C PRO A 56 3.95 -14.82 -14.65
N THR A 57 3.68 -14.27 -13.47
CA THR A 57 2.37 -13.71 -13.12
C THR A 57 2.50 -12.22 -12.84
N CYS A 58 1.58 -11.40 -13.34
CA CYS A 58 1.45 -9.99 -12.95
C CYS A 58 0.15 -9.81 -12.15
N GLN A 59 0.28 -9.65 -10.84
CA GLN A 59 -0.86 -9.51 -9.93
C GLN A 59 -0.95 -8.10 -9.38
N LEU A 60 -2.18 -7.58 -9.27
CA LEU A 60 -2.45 -6.22 -8.82
C LEU A 60 -3.09 -6.25 -7.44
N PHE A 61 -2.55 -5.45 -6.52
CA PHE A 61 -3.03 -5.33 -5.16
C PHE A 61 -3.43 -3.89 -4.87
N SER A 62 -4.58 -3.68 -4.26
CA SER A 62 -5.12 -2.34 -4.03
C SER A 62 -5.91 -2.25 -2.72
N GLY A 63 -6.29 -1.05 -2.35
CA GLY A 63 -6.94 -0.72 -1.07
C GLY A 63 -6.54 0.67 -0.60
N HIS A 64 -7.22 1.17 0.44
CA HIS A 64 -6.95 2.49 1.00
C HIS A 64 -5.48 2.66 1.45
N ILE A 65 -4.92 3.85 1.27
CA ILE A 65 -3.56 4.18 1.72
C ILE A 65 -3.54 4.17 3.25
N GLY A 66 -2.86 3.18 3.84
CA GLY A 66 -2.81 3.00 5.30
C GLY A 66 -3.75 1.95 5.88
N CYS A 67 -4.48 1.19 5.04
CA CYS A 67 -5.34 0.09 5.51
C CYS A 67 -4.57 -1.19 5.91
N GLY A 68 -3.25 -1.25 5.69
CA GLY A 68 -2.40 -2.40 6.06
C GLY A 68 -1.80 -3.19 4.89
N LYS A 69 -1.89 -2.69 3.65
CA LYS A 69 -1.35 -3.37 2.46
C LYS A 69 0.11 -3.81 2.61
N SER A 70 0.99 -2.91 3.03
CA SER A 70 2.43 -3.21 3.18
C SER A 70 2.69 -4.34 4.19
N THR A 71 1.93 -4.38 5.29
CA THR A 71 2.02 -5.48 6.27
C THR A 71 1.60 -6.82 5.64
N GLU A 72 0.51 -6.82 4.88
CA GLU A 72 0.02 -8.00 4.16
C GLU A 72 0.97 -8.45 3.03
N LEU A 73 1.68 -7.52 2.38
CA LEU A 73 2.71 -7.82 1.39
C LEU A 73 4.00 -8.38 2.02
N LEU A 74 4.41 -7.89 3.20
CA LEU A 74 5.53 -8.47 3.96
C LEU A 74 5.17 -9.86 4.52
N ARG A 75 3.90 -10.09 4.87
CA ARG A 75 3.38 -11.44 5.16
C ARG A 75 3.50 -12.35 3.93
N LEU A 76 3.08 -11.86 2.75
CA LEU A 76 3.22 -12.60 1.49
C LEU A 76 4.68 -12.94 1.21
N LYS A 77 5.59 -11.97 1.38
CA LYS A 77 7.04 -12.16 1.22
C LYS A 77 7.53 -13.33 2.10
N ALA A 78 7.29 -13.27 3.41
CA ALA A 78 7.74 -14.30 4.34
C ALA A 78 7.19 -15.70 3.98
N ASN A 79 5.92 -15.78 3.56
CA ASN A 79 5.31 -17.05 3.14
C ASN A 79 5.94 -17.61 1.85
N LEU A 80 6.23 -16.74 0.87
CA LEU A 80 6.86 -17.13 -0.40
C LEU A 80 8.32 -17.58 -0.20
N GLU A 81 9.07 -16.87 0.65
CA GLU A 81 10.44 -17.25 1.03
C GLU A 81 10.48 -18.61 1.72
N ALA A 82 9.54 -18.87 2.64
CA ALA A 82 9.38 -20.16 3.31
C ALA A 82 9.04 -21.31 2.33
N LYS A 83 8.51 -20.98 1.16
CA LYS A 83 8.20 -21.91 0.06
C LYS A 83 9.32 -22.03 -0.99
N GLY A 84 10.48 -21.42 -0.75
CA GLY A 84 11.64 -21.57 -1.63
C GLY A 84 11.72 -20.57 -2.78
N PHE A 85 10.87 -19.54 -2.82
CA PHE A 85 11.04 -18.44 -3.77
C PHE A 85 12.10 -17.45 -3.29
N GLN A 86 12.80 -16.80 -4.22
CA GLN A 86 13.57 -15.59 -3.94
C GLN A 86 12.64 -14.39 -4.09
N VAL A 87 12.45 -13.62 -3.01
CA VAL A 87 11.49 -12.51 -3.01
C VAL A 87 12.19 -11.18 -2.83
N VAL A 88 12.09 -10.34 -3.84
CA VAL A 88 12.59 -8.96 -3.83
C VAL A 88 11.42 -8.04 -3.50
N TYR A 89 11.39 -7.51 -2.28
CA TYR A 89 10.41 -6.50 -1.84
C TYR A 89 11.09 -5.14 -1.75
N PHE A 90 10.47 -4.12 -2.34
CA PHE A 90 10.90 -2.73 -2.14
C PHE A 90 9.72 -1.75 -2.16
N GLU A 91 9.91 -0.63 -1.48
CA GLU A 91 8.97 0.48 -1.44
C GLU A 91 9.35 1.52 -2.49
N SER A 92 8.57 1.62 -3.57
CA SER A 92 8.85 2.55 -4.68
C SER A 92 9.03 4.01 -4.26
N SER A 93 8.35 4.44 -3.20
CA SER A 93 8.45 5.80 -2.63
C SER A 93 9.81 6.18 -2.05
N ARG A 94 10.73 5.22 -1.86
CA ARG A 94 12.08 5.50 -1.37
C ARG A 94 13.01 5.94 -2.51
N ASP A 95 12.78 5.43 -3.70
CA ASP A 95 13.72 5.56 -4.83
C ASP A 95 13.15 6.41 -5.97
N LEU A 96 11.83 6.50 -6.08
CA LEU A 96 11.14 7.21 -7.14
C LEU A 96 10.50 8.51 -6.64
N ASP A 97 10.48 9.53 -7.50
CA ASP A 97 9.67 10.73 -7.26
C ASP A 97 8.21 10.45 -7.62
N MET A 98 7.39 10.24 -6.58
CA MET A 98 5.97 9.91 -6.72
C MET A 98 5.14 10.99 -7.45
N ALA A 99 5.66 12.22 -7.62
CA ALA A 99 4.98 13.30 -8.33
C ALA A 99 5.30 13.34 -9.84
N ASP A 100 6.41 12.74 -10.26
CA ASP A 100 6.90 12.73 -11.63
C ASP A 100 7.68 11.44 -11.92
N VAL A 101 6.95 10.32 -11.92
CA VAL A 101 7.48 8.99 -12.20
C VAL A 101 7.03 8.50 -13.58
N SER A 102 7.93 7.87 -14.33
CA SER A 102 7.63 7.21 -15.61
C SER A 102 7.68 5.69 -15.48
N VAL A 103 7.19 4.97 -16.50
CA VAL A 103 7.34 3.51 -16.56
C VAL A 103 8.81 3.09 -16.60
N SER A 104 9.67 3.86 -17.28
CA SER A 104 11.11 3.58 -17.33
C SER A 104 11.75 3.66 -15.94
N ASP A 105 11.32 4.61 -15.10
CA ASP A 105 11.82 4.74 -13.73
C ASP A 105 11.40 3.54 -12.86
N ILE A 106 10.14 3.09 -12.98
CA ILE A 106 9.65 1.89 -12.29
C ILE A 106 10.47 0.65 -12.73
N LEU A 107 10.70 0.50 -14.03
CA LEU A 107 11.50 -0.60 -14.57
C LEU A 107 12.95 -0.56 -14.08
N LEU A 108 13.57 0.63 -14.03
CA LEU A 108 14.91 0.79 -13.46
C LEU A 108 14.97 0.50 -11.96
N ALA A 109 13.96 0.90 -11.19
CA ALA A 109 13.89 0.57 -9.76
C ALA A 109 13.76 -0.94 -9.52
N ILE A 110 13.00 -1.65 -10.35
CA ILE A 110 12.93 -3.12 -10.33
C ILE A 110 14.29 -3.71 -10.67
N ALA A 111 14.92 -3.25 -11.76
CA ALA A 111 16.24 -3.73 -12.18
C ALA A 111 17.29 -3.53 -11.08
N HIS A 112 17.30 -2.35 -10.44
CA HIS A 112 18.14 -2.04 -9.28
C HIS A 112 17.90 -3.03 -8.14
N SER A 113 16.66 -3.12 -7.65
CA SER A 113 16.33 -3.90 -6.46
C SER A 113 16.59 -5.39 -6.64
N VAL A 114 16.33 -5.92 -7.84
CA VAL A 114 16.63 -7.32 -8.17
C VAL A 114 18.13 -7.55 -8.24
N SER A 115 18.88 -6.65 -8.89
CA SER A 115 20.33 -6.79 -9.00
C SER A 115 21.01 -6.68 -7.63
N GLU A 116 20.63 -5.70 -6.81
CA GLU A 116 21.15 -5.50 -5.45
C GLU A 116 20.91 -6.73 -4.58
N SER A 117 19.68 -7.27 -4.60
CA SER A 117 19.34 -8.46 -3.81
C SER A 117 20.16 -9.68 -4.21
N LEU A 118 20.41 -9.88 -5.50
CA LEU A 118 21.08 -11.08 -6.01
C LEU A 118 22.61 -10.95 -5.97
N GLU A 119 23.16 -9.76 -6.21
CA GLU A 119 24.59 -9.49 -6.02
C GLU A 119 24.99 -9.70 -4.55
N ALA A 120 24.13 -9.37 -3.59
CA ALA A 120 24.33 -9.69 -2.18
C ALA A 120 24.41 -11.20 -1.90
N ASP A 121 23.78 -12.02 -2.75
CA ASP A 121 23.84 -13.49 -2.72
C ASP A 121 24.98 -14.05 -3.60
N GLY A 122 25.84 -13.18 -4.16
CA GLY A 122 27.02 -13.55 -4.95
C GLY A 122 26.76 -13.76 -6.44
N PHE A 123 25.61 -13.32 -6.96
CA PHE A 123 25.27 -13.42 -8.39
C PHE A 123 26.04 -12.38 -9.20
N HIS A 124 26.41 -12.73 -10.43
CA HIS A 124 27.10 -11.82 -11.34
C HIS A 124 26.35 -11.69 -12.65
N PHE A 125 25.91 -10.47 -12.96
CA PHE A 125 25.24 -10.17 -14.21
C PHE A 125 26.26 -9.86 -15.33
N LYS A 126 25.83 -9.95 -16.59
CA LYS A 126 26.57 -9.42 -17.75
C LYS A 126 25.69 -8.39 -18.45
N PRO A 127 25.69 -7.13 -17.99
CA PRO A 127 24.63 -6.18 -18.29
C PRO A 127 24.96 -5.32 -19.52
N GLY A 128 25.12 -5.95 -20.68
CA GLY A 128 25.62 -5.30 -21.89
C GLY A 128 24.80 -4.10 -22.38
N TYR A 129 23.47 -4.14 -22.22
CA TYR A 129 22.61 -2.99 -22.52
C TYR A 129 22.82 -1.87 -21.51
N PHE A 130 22.88 -2.20 -20.21
CA PHE A 130 23.03 -1.20 -19.17
C PHE A 130 24.40 -0.52 -19.22
N VAL A 131 25.48 -1.22 -19.53
CA VAL A 131 26.81 -0.61 -19.77
C VAL A 131 26.71 0.50 -20.82
N LYS A 132 26.08 0.21 -21.97
CA LYS A 132 25.86 1.22 -23.02
C LYS A 132 24.97 2.36 -22.56
N LEU A 133 23.88 2.05 -21.83
CA LEU A 133 23.00 3.06 -21.28
C LEU A 133 23.77 3.99 -20.33
N PHE A 134 24.58 3.45 -19.45
CA PHE A 134 25.38 4.23 -18.51
C PHE A 134 26.43 5.08 -19.22
N ASP A 135 27.09 4.58 -20.27
CA ASP A 135 28.03 5.36 -21.09
C ASP A 135 27.36 6.54 -21.82
N GLU A 136 26.17 6.32 -22.39
CA GLU A 136 25.38 7.39 -23.00
C GLU A 136 25.00 8.44 -21.96
N VAL A 137 24.57 7.98 -20.78
CA VAL A 137 24.13 8.84 -19.69
C VAL A 137 25.29 9.61 -19.05
N LYS A 138 26.47 8.98 -18.95
CA LYS A 138 27.74 9.59 -18.51
C LYS A 138 28.03 10.89 -19.26
N THR A 139 27.75 10.88 -20.58
CA THR A 139 28.05 11.99 -21.49
C THR A 139 27.26 13.26 -21.14
N PHE A 140 26.00 13.15 -20.73
CA PHE A 140 25.19 14.32 -20.38
C PHE A 140 25.10 14.59 -18.87
N LEU A 141 25.24 13.57 -18.01
CA LEU A 141 25.34 13.76 -16.56
C LEU A 141 26.71 14.33 -16.12
N GLN A 142 27.70 14.39 -17.03
CA GLN A 142 29.07 14.86 -16.75
C GLN A 142 29.70 14.17 -15.52
N THR A 143 29.31 12.93 -15.25
CA THR A 143 29.75 12.19 -14.06
C THR A 143 30.57 10.99 -14.51
N PRO A 144 31.75 10.70 -13.95
CA PRO A 144 32.42 9.44 -14.19
C PRO A 144 31.64 8.31 -13.53
N ILE A 145 30.72 7.71 -14.28
CA ILE A 145 30.19 6.39 -13.97
C ILE A 145 31.24 5.43 -14.57
N GLU A 146 32.17 4.98 -13.73
CA GLU A 146 33.00 3.81 -14.01
C GLU A 146 32.27 2.61 -13.40
N LEU A 147 32.01 1.60 -14.22
CA LEU A 147 31.32 0.39 -13.81
C LEU A 147 32.10 -0.80 -14.34
N ASP A 148 32.35 -1.73 -13.43
CA ASP A 148 32.77 -3.08 -13.79
C ASP A 148 31.51 -3.92 -14.08
N GLU A 149 31.64 -4.99 -14.88
CA GLU A 149 30.49 -5.84 -15.29
C GLU A 149 29.74 -6.44 -14.08
N ALA A 150 30.38 -6.49 -12.91
CA ALA A 150 29.84 -7.01 -11.65
C ALA A 150 29.08 -6.00 -10.77
N GLU A 151 28.95 -4.73 -11.17
CA GLU A 151 28.37 -3.65 -10.33
C GLU A 151 27.10 -3.04 -10.95
N LEU A 152 26.19 -3.87 -11.48
CA LEU A 152 24.97 -3.37 -12.12
C LEU A 152 24.11 -2.58 -11.14
N SER A 153 23.89 -3.11 -9.92
CA SER A 153 23.10 -2.43 -8.90
C SER A 153 23.68 -1.05 -8.58
N LEU A 154 25.01 -0.95 -8.40
CA LEU A 154 25.70 0.31 -8.11
C LEU A 154 25.57 1.32 -9.26
N GLY A 155 25.61 0.86 -10.50
CA GLY A 155 25.39 1.70 -11.69
C GLY A 155 24.01 2.34 -11.69
N ILE A 156 22.97 1.54 -11.45
CA ILE A 156 21.60 2.06 -11.36
C ILE A 156 21.45 2.94 -10.11
N ALA A 157 22.04 2.58 -8.96
CA ALA A 157 21.98 3.36 -7.74
C ALA A 157 22.59 4.77 -7.91
N LYS A 158 23.78 4.85 -8.53
CA LYS A 158 24.45 6.13 -8.86
C LYS A 158 23.58 7.00 -9.77
N LEU A 159 22.94 6.39 -10.76
CA LEU A 159 22.02 7.06 -11.67
C LEU A 159 20.81 7.63 -10.92
N THR A 160 20.11 6.79 -10.16
CA THR A 160 18.91 7.16 -9.38
C THR A 160 19.23 8.25 -8.36
N ALA A 161 20.34 8.13 -7.62
CA ALA A 161 20.74 9.14 -6.64
C ALA A 161 20.99 10.52 -7.27
N ARG A 162 21.55 10.57 -8.49
CA ARG A 162 21.81 11.84 -9.20
C ARG A 162 20.54 12.50 -9.75
N THR A 163 19.57 11.70 -10.17
CA THR A 163 18.31 12.23 -10.73
C THR A 163 17.25 12.50 -9.67
N LYS A 164 17.35 11.87 -8.49
CA LYS A 164 16.40 12.05 -7.39
C LYS A 164 16.25 13.51 -6.97
N ASP A 165 17.36 14.22 -6.75
CA ASP A 165 17.34 15.61 -6.28
C ASP A 165 17.54 16.66 -7.39
N ASN A 166 17.53 16.24 -8.66
CA ASN A 166 17.77 17.13 -9.80
C ASN A 166 16.72 16.97 -10.91
N PRO A 167 15.67 17.82 -10.92
CA PRO A 167 14.58 17.76 -11.90
C PRO A 167 15.05 17.82 -13.35
N ARG A 168 16.11 18.61 -13.65
CA ARG A 168 16.64 18.74 -15.01
C ARG A 168 17.29 17.45 -15.49
N LEU A 169 18.11 16.83 -14.65
CA LEU A 169 18.76 15.56 -14.98
C LEU A 169 17.75 14.43 -15.09
N ARG A 170 16.72 14.44 -14.24
CA ARG A 170 15.61 13.50 -14.32
C ARG A 170 14.85 13.61 -15.63
N GLU A 171 14.48 14.82 -16.04
CA GLU A 171 13.80 15.05 -17.30
C GLU A 171 14.65 14.60 -18.50
N GLN A 172 15.97 14.86 -18.47
CA GLN A 172 16.89 14.37 -19.50
C GLN A 172 16.97 12.84 -19.55
N LEU A 173 17.05 12.19 -18.38
CA LEU A 173 17.04 10.73 -18.29
C LEU A 173 15.72 10.16 -18.86
N LYS A 174 14.60 10.73 -18.46
CA LYS A 174 13.26 10.37 -18.93
C LYS A 174 13.14 10.50 -20.44
N GLN A 175 13.57 11.63 -21.02
CA GLN A 175 13.59 11.86 -22.47
C GLN A 175 14.47 10.86 -23.22
N SER A 176 15.56 10.39 -22.61
CA SER A 176 16.43 9.35 -23.19
C SER A 176 15.79 7.96 -23.13
N LEU A 177 15.13 7.63 -22.02
CA LEU A 177 14.60 6.29 -21.76
C LEU A 177 13.21 6.05 -22.35
N GLU A 178 12.31 7.04 -22.31
CA GLU A 178 10.91 6.87 -22.74
C GLU A 178 10.79 6.30 -24.16
N PRO A 179 11.51 6.80 -25.19
CA PRO A 179 11.44 6.25 -26.55
C PRO A 179 11.95 4.81 -26.66
N ARG A 180 12.72 4.35 -25.68
CA ARG A 180 13.43 3.07 -25.68
C ARG A 180 12.93 2.11 -24.60
N THR A 181 11.74 2.36 -24.04
CA THR A 181 11.14 1.52 -22.97
C THR A 181 11.15 0.02 -23.34
N GLU A 182 10.89 -0.31 -24.61
CA GLU A 182 10.93 -1.69 -25.11
C GLU A 182 12.34 -2.33 -25.07
N GLY A 183 13.37 -1.54 -25.36
CA GLY A 183 14.76 -1.98 -25.26
C GLY A 183 15.17 -2.21 -23.81
N LEU A 184 14.81 -1.28 -22.92
CA LEU A 184 15.02 -1.41 -21.48
C LEU A 184 14.33 -2.65 -20.91
N LEU A 185 13.05 -2.85 -21.22
CA LEU A 185 12.29 -4.02 -20.79
C LEU A 185 12.92 -5.34 -21.27
N ARG A 186 13.36 -5.39 -22.53
CA ARG A 186 14.06 -6.56 -23.08
C ARG A 186 15.35 -6.84 -22.33
N ALA A 187 16.14 -5.81 -22.04
CA ALA A 187 17.38 -5.94 -21.29
C ALA A 187 17.13 -6.44 -19.86
N ILE A 188 16.13 -5.90 -19.16
CA ILE A 188 15.76 -6.37 -17.82
C ILE A 188 15.41 -7.85 -17.83
N ASN A 189 14.59 -8.28 -18.80
CA ASN A 189 14.22 -9.69 -18.91
C ASN A 189 15.42 -10.59 -19.21
N GLN A 190 16.23 -10.25 -20.21
CA GLN A 190 17.29 -11.14 -20.71
C GLN A 190 18.57 -11.10 -19.87
N GLU A 191 18.99 -9.90 -19.45
CA GLU A 191 20.29 -9.71 -18.80
C GLU A 191 20.23 -9.93 -17.29
N ILE A 192 19.05 -9.72 -16.68
CA ILE A 192 18.81 -9.80 -15.22
C ILE A 192 17.88 -10.97 -14.89
N ILE A 193 16.60 -10.91 -15.24
CA ILE A 193 15.56 -11.81 -14.72
C ILE A 193 15.74 -13.26 -15.18
N GLU A 194 15.99 -13.49 -16.47
CA GLU A 194 16.18 -14.83 -17.02
C GLU A 194 17.42 -15.50 -16.44
N ARG A 195 18.53 -14.76 -16.28
CA ARG A 195 19.74 -15.25 -15.63
C ARG A 195 19.51 -15.56 -14.16
N ALA A 196 18.85 -14.65 -13.44
CA ALA A 196 18.47 -14.84 -12.05
C ALA A 196 17.67 -16.12 -11.87
N ASN A 197 16.62 -16.33 -12.67
CA ASN A 197 15.81 -17.54 -12.60
C ASN A 197 16.59 -18.82 -12.92
N GLN A 198 17.53 -18.79 -13.88
CA GLN A 198 18.39 -19.93 -14.18
C GLN A 198 19.29 -20.30 -12.99
N GLU A 199 19.98 -19.33 -12.41
CA GLU A 199 20.86 -19.53 -11.26
C GLU A 199 20.08 -19.93 -10.00
N LEU A 200 18.93 -19.29 -9.74
CA LEU A 200 18.03 -19.67 -8.65
C LEU A 200 17.56 -21.13 -8.77
N LYS A 201 17.21 -21.59 -9.98
CA LYS A 201 16.86 -23.00 -10.22
C LYS A 201 18.04 -23.93 -9.95
N CYS A 202 19.27 -23.55 -10.32
CA CYS A 202 20.48 -24.32 -9.99
C CYS A 202 20.71 -24.41 -8.47
N LEU A 203 20.29 -23.41 -7.69
CA LEU A 203 20.33 -23.40 -6.22
C LEU A 203 19.12 -24.10 -5.57
N GLY A 204 18.21 -24.69 -6.36
CA GLY A 204 17.02 -25.38 -5.86
C GLY A 204 15.91 -24.44 -5.35
N LYS A 205 15.92 -23.17 -5.79
CA LYS A 205 14.83 -22.21 -5.54
C LYS A 205 13.76 -22.33 -6.63
N GLU A 206 12.52 -21.98 -6.27
CA GLU A 206 11.36 -22.08 -7.17
C GLU A 206 11.36 -20.98 -8.25
N GLY A 207 11.92 -19.80 -7.95
CA GLY A 207 12.04 -18.70 -8.89
C GLY A 207 12.04 -17.33 -8.22
N LEU A 208 12.06 -16.28 -9.03
CA LEU A 208 12.06 -14.88 -8.60
C LEU A 208 10.62 -14.33 -8.48
N VAL A 209 10.34 -13.67 -7.36
CA VAL A 209 9.15 -12.86 -7.14
C VAL A 209 9.56 -11.42 -6.81
N VAL A 210 8.97 -10.45 -7.48
CA VAL A 210 9.16 -9.02 -7.20
C VAL A 210 7.87 -8.43 -6.62
N ILE A 211 7.95 -7.81 -5.45
CA ILE A 211 6.83 -7.11 -4.83
C ILE A 211 7.17 -5.62 -4.80
N VAL A 212 6.39 -4.84 -5.58
CA VAL A 212 6.57 -3.39 -5.71
C VAL A 212 5.46 -2.68 -4.94
N ASP A 213 5.80 -2.20 -3.73
CA ASP A 213 4.89 -1.52 -2.82
C ASP A 213 4.92 0.01 -3.00
N ASN A 214 3.96 0.70 -2.42
CA ASN A 214 3.77 2.15 -2.40
C ASN A 214 3.55 2.84 -3.76
N LEU A 215 3.39 2.09 -4.86
CA LEU A 215 2.99 2.64 -6.15
C LEU A 215 1.54 3.19 -6.13
N ASP A 216 0.75 2.82 -5.12
CA ASP A 216 -0.55 3.42 -4.81
C ASP A 216 -0.47 4.85 -4.27
N ARG A 217 0.74 5.35 -3.95
CA ARG A 217 0.99 6.71 -3.42
C ARG A 217 1.41 7.73 -4.48
N ILE A 218 1.38 7.34 -5.76
CA ILE A 218 1.69 8.24 -6.87
C ILE A 218 0.71 9.41 -6.86
N ALA A 219 1.25 10.63 -6.98
CA ALA A 219 0.45 11.83 -6.96
C ALA A 219 -0.52 11.84 -8.16
N PRO A 220 -1.79 12.24 -7.98
CA PRO A 220 -2.76 12.29 -9.05
C PRO A 220 -2.62 13.55 -9.91
N SER A 221 -1.38 13.91 -10.26
CA SER A 221 -1.09 15.04 -11.14
C SER A 221 -1.67 14.77 -12.52
N LYS A 222 -2.20 15.82 -13.16
CA LYS A 222 -2.68 15.71 -14.54
C LYS A 222 -1.49 15.76 -15.49
N ILE A 223 -1.35 14.75 -16.35
CA ILE A 223 -0.39 14.76 -17.46
C ILE A 223 -1.04 15.40 -18.69
N THR A 224 -2.31 15.09 -18.93
CA THR A 224 -3.10 15.69 -20.00
C THR A 224 -4.43 16.18 -19.43
N PRO A 225 -5.25 16.93 -20.19
CA PRO A 225 -6.58 17.36 -19.73
C PRO A 225 -7.49 16.20 -19.29
N THR A 226 -7.24 14.99 -19.82
CA THR A 226 -8.07 13.80 -19.60
C THR A 226 -7.35 12.67 -18.86
N ARG A 227 -6.04 12.75 -18.64
CA ARG A 227 -5.25 11.70 -17.99
C ARG A 227 -4.51 12.19 -16.77
N SER A 228 -4.72 11.49 -15.66
CA SER A 228 -3.85 11.58 -14.48
C SER A 228 -2.59 10.72 -14.66
N LEU A 229 -1.56 11.00 -13.86
CA LEU A 229 -0.31 10.25 -13.84
C LEU A 229 -0.54 8.75 -13.51
N PRO A 230 -1.33 8.38 -12.48
CA PRO A 230 -1.72 6.99 -12.26
C PRO A 230 -2.38 6.32 -13.47
N GLU A 231 -3.33 6.99 -14.14
CA GLU A 231 -4.00 6.44 -15.32
C GLU A 231 -2.99 6.21 -16.45
N HIS A 232 -2.12 7.18 -16.70
CA HIS A 232 -1.11 7.04 -17.73
C HIS A 232 -0.19 5.84 -17.48
N LEU A 233 0.28 5.65 -16.25
CA LEU A 233 1.20 4.57 -15.89
C LEU A 233 0.54 3.19 -15.94
N PHE A 234 -0.60 3.03 -15.27
CA PHE A 234 -1.19 1.70 -15.06
C PHE A 234 -2.18 1.29 -16.16
N ILE A 235 -2.79 2.26 -16.85
CA ILE A 235 -3.79 2.00 -17.90
C ILE A 235 -3.18 2.16 -19.29
N ASP A 236 -2.59 3.31 -19.58
CA ASP A 236 -2.04 3.57 -20.92
C ASP A 236 -0.75 2.78 -21.15
N ARG A 237 0.12 2.73 -20.13
CA ARG A 237 1.43 2.05 -20.17
C ARG A 237 1.48 0.75 -19.36
N GLY A 238 0.33 0.22 -18.96
CA GLY A 238 0.24 -1.02 -18.16
C GLY A 238 0.77 -2.26 -18.86
N SER A 239 0.72 -2.32 -20.20
CA SER A 239 1.21 -3.47 -20.97
C SER A 239 2.73 -3.64 -20.87
N GLN A 240 3.49 -2.56 -20.71
CA GLN A 240 4.93 -2.63 -20.48
C GLN A 240 5.25 -3.22 -19.09
N LEU A 241 4.56 -2.74 -18.04
CA LEU A 241 4.77 -3.21 -16.66
C LEU A 241 4.41 -4.68 -16.45
N ARG A 242 3.46 -5.20 -17.25
CA ARG A 242 3.04 -6.62 -17.22
C ARG A 242 4.10 -7.58 -17.77
N ARG A 243 5.01 -7.11 -18.62
CA ARG A 243 5.87 -7.97 -19.46
C ARG A 243 7.20 -8.40 -18.83
N LEU A 244 7.32 -8.30 -17.50
CA LEU A 244 8.48 -8.83 -16.79
C LEU A 244 8.41 -10.36 -16.71
N ASN A 245 9.52 -11.05 -16.99
CA ASN A 245 9.61 -12.51 -17.05
C ASN A 245 9.77 -13.16 -15.65
N CYS A 246 9.11 -12.62 -14.63
CA CYS A 246 9.06 -13.15 -13.26
C CYS A 246 7.68 -12.93 -12.64
N HIS A 247 7.43 -13.52 -11.47
CA HIS A 247 6.26 -13.15 -10.70
C HIS A 247 6.41 -11.70 -10.22
N VAL A 248 5.38 -10.89 -10.41
CA VAL A 248 5.34 -9.52 -9.94
C VAL A 248 4.00 -9.21 -9.26
N VAL A 249 4.08 -8.52 -8.13
CA VAL A 249 2.93 -7.96 -7.42
C VAL A 249 3.09 -6.44 -7.37
N TYR A 250 2.17 -5.70 -7.98
CA TYR A 250 2.15 -4.25 -7.92
C TYR A 250 1.04 -3.75 -6.99
N THR A 251 1.37 -2.81 -6.10
CA THR A 251 0.32 -1.95 -5.52
C THR A 251 -0.18 -0.94 -6.54
N ILE A 252 -1.48 -0.71 -6.63
CA ILE A 252 -2.06 0.33 -7.49
C ILE A 252 -3.04 1.23 -6.71
N PRO A 253 -3.20 2.51 -7.08
CA PRO A 253 -4.16 3.40 -6.44
C PRO A 253 -5.58 2.84 -6.49
N LEU A 254 -6.28 2.87 -5.35
CA LEU A 254 -7.61 2.26 -5.19
C LEU A 254 -8.61 2.83 -6.19
N ASP A 255 -8.52 4.13 -6.45
CA ASP A 255 -9.44 4.82 -7.32
C ASP A 255 -9.41 4.36 -8.78
N LEU A 256 -8.30 3.78 -9.26
CA LEU A 256 -8.23 3.18 -10.60
C LEU A 256 -9.10 1.93 -10.74
N VAL A 257 -9.44 1.28 -9.62
CA VAL A 257 -10.34 0.10 -9.61
C VAL A 257 -11.79 0.49 -9.90
N PHE A 258 -12.08 1.79 -9.86
CA PHE A 258 -13.42 2.35 -10.02
C PHE A 258 -13.45 3.41 -11.13
N SER A 259 -12.38 3.52 -11.91
CA SER A 259 -12.38 4.36 -13.10
C SER A 259 -13.20 3.74 -14.22
N ASN A 260 -13.64 4.55 -15.17
CA ASN A 260 -14.31 4.07 -16.38
C ASN A 260 -13.39 3.15 -17.21
N ASP A 261 -12.08 3.31 -17.07
CA ASP A 261 -11.05 2.51 -17.73
C ASP A 261 -10.67 1.24 -16.96
N TYR A 262 -11.44 0.85 -15.95
CA TYR A 262 -11.18 -0.36 -15.17
C TYR A 262 -11.00 -1.62 -16.03
N GLN A 263 -11.81 -1.79 -17.10
CA GLN A 263 -11.64 -2.94 -18.01
C GLN A 263 -10.32 -2.84 -18.81
N THR A 264 -9.92 -1.63 -19.20
CA THR A 264 -8.64 -1.38 -19.88
C THR A 264 -7.47 -1.71 -18.96
N LEU A 265 -7.50 -1.25 -17.71
CA LEU A 265 -6.53 -1.59 -16.65
C LEU A 265 -6.40 -3.11 -16.49
N LYS A 266 -7.55 -3.78 -16.29
CA LYS A 266 -7.64 -5.23 -16.13
C LYS A 266 -6.99 -5.97 -17.30
N ASN A 267 -7.27 -5.57 -18.54
CA ASN A 267 -6.76 -6.25 -19.72
C ASN A 267 -5.27 -5.97 -19.99
N ARG A 268 -4.84 -4.71 -19.88
CA ARG A 268 -3.47 -4.31 -20.22
C ARG A 268 -2.46 -4.70 -19.16
N LEU A 269 -2.77 -4.46 -17.89
CA LEU A 269 -1.85 -4.70 -16.78
C LEU A 269 -2.19 -6.01 -16.03
N GLY A 270 -3.46 -6.21 -15.66
CA GLY A 270 -3.91 -7.38 -14.90
C GLY A 270 -4.04 -8.67 -15.73
N GLY A 271 -3.79 -8.62 -17.04
CA GLY A 271 -3.90 -9.77 -17.93
C GLY A 271 -5.28 -10.41 -18.03
N GLY A 272 -6.33 -9.62 -17.86
CA GLY A 272 -7.71 -10.10 -17.81
C GLY A 272 -8.15 -10.54 -16.42
N ILE A 273 -7.32 -10.37 -15.38
CA ILE A 273 -7.65 -10.65 -13.99
C ILE A 273 -7.85 -9.34 -13.23
N ALA A 274 -8.91 -9.29 -12.41
CA ALA A 274 -9.23 -8.13 -11.60
C ALA A 274 -8.17 -7.89 -10.50
N PRO A 275 -7.86 -6.62 -10.15
CA PRO A 275 -7.07 -6.32 -8.98
C PRO A 275 -7.67 -6.93 -7.71
N THR A 276 -6.79 -7.46 -6.86
CA THR A 276 -7.14 -7.91 -5.52
C THR A 276 -7.20 -6.70 -4.60
N ILE A 277 -8.34 -6.47 -3.95
CA ILE A 277 -8.53 -5.33 -3.06
C ILE A 277 -8.49 -5.82 -1.61
N LEU A 278 -7.78 -5.09 -0.76
CA LEU A 278 -7.80 -5.21 0.69
C LEU A 278 -8.84 -4.23 1.27
N PRO A 279 -10.04 -4.69 1.65
CA PRO A 279 -11.09 -3.81 2.15
C PRO A 279 -10.78 -3.28 3.54
N MET A 280 -11.55 -2.30 3.97
CA MET A 280 -11.50 -1.76 5.33
C MET A 280 -12.04 -2.77 6.34
N ILE A 281 -11.63 -2.63 7.61
CA ILE A 281 -12.16 -3.49 8.69
C ILE A 281 -13.54 -2.94 9.07
N PRO A 282 -14.63 -3.70 8.92
CA PRO A 282 -15.95 -3.18 9.24
C PRO A 282 -16.09 -2.93 10.74
N VAL A 283 -16.49 -1.72 11.11
CA VAL A 283 -16.94 -1.35 12.47
C VAL A 283 -18.46 -1.42 12.59
N GLU A 284 -19.15 -1.37 11.46
CA GLU A 284 -20.60 -1.46 11.30
C GLU A 284 -20.94 -2.27 10.04
N HIS A 285 -22.15 -2.81 10.00
CA HIS A 285 -22.74 -3.41 8.81
C HIS A 285 -23.34 -2.32 7.90
N ARG A 286 -23.75 -2.70 6.68
CA ARG A 286 -24.40 -1.79 5.72
C ARG A 286 -25.66 -1.12 6.28
N ASP A 287 -26.40 -1.83 7.13
CA ASP A 287 -27.59 -1.31 7.83
C ASP A 287 -27.27 -0.44 9.06
N ARG A 288 -25.97 -0.20 9.31
CA ARG A 288 -25.41 0.58 10.43
C ARG A 288 -25.47 -0.10 11.79
N SER A 289 -25.89 -1.36 11.86
CA SER A 289 -25.72 -2.16 13.08
C SER A 289 -24.24 -2.41 13.38
N GLU A 290 -23.88 -2.57 14.64
CA GLU A 290 -22.47 -2.74 15.04
C GLU A 290 -21.89 -4.06 14.50
N HIS A 291 -20.70 -3.98 13.89
CA HIS A 291 -19.99 -5.16 13.40
C HIS A 291 -19.11 -5.77 14.51
N LEU A 292 -19.72 -6.60 15.36
CA LEU A 292 -19.13 -7.10 16.61
C LEU A 292 -17.76 -7.78 16.44
N GLN A 293 -17.59 -8.63 15.43
CA GLN A 293 -16.33 -9.36 15.20
C GLN A 293 -15.21 -8.42 14.75
N GLY A 294 -15.53 -7.45 13.91
CA GLY A 294 -14.59 -6.43 13.43
C GLY A 294 -14.13 -5.54 14.58
N MET A 295 -15.08 -5.09 15.42
CA MET A 295 -14.80 -4.38 16.66
C MET A 295 -13.91 -5.19 17.61
N ALA A 296 -14.15 -6.50 17.77
CA ALA A 296 -13.32 -7.35 18.60
C ALA A 296 -11.87 -7.43 18.10
N LEU A 297 -11.65 -7.57 16.79
CA LEU A 297 -10.30 -7.62 16.21
C LEU A 297 -9.59 -6.25 16.30
N LEU A 298 -10.31 -5.13 16.15
CA LEU A 298 -9.73 -3.79 16.33
C LEU A 298 -9.32 -3.53 17.78
N ARG A 299 -10.08 -4.04 18.76
CA ARG A 299 -9.65 -4.03 20.17
C ARG A 299 -8.35 -4.80 20.33
N GLN A 300 -8.28 -6.01 19.77
CA GLN A 300 -7.07 -6.84 19.83
C GLN A 300 -5.87 -6.16 19.18
N LEU A 301 -6.06 -5.42 18.08
CA LEU A 301 -5.00 -4.64 17.46
C LEU A 301 -4.37 -3.65 18.43
N LEU A 302 -5.18 -2.84 19.12
CA LEU A 302 -4.66 -1.86 20.08
C LEU A 302 -4.04 -2.53 21.31
N LEU A 303 -4.70 -3.55 21.85
CA LEU A 303 -4.21 -4.28 23.02
C LEU A 303 -2.90 -5.03 22.72
N ALA A 304 -2.73 -5.57 21.51
CA ALA A 304 -1.47 -6.20 21.08
C ALA A 304 -0.30 -5.21 21.06
N ARG A 305 -0.53 -3.92 20.76
CA ARG A 305 0.52 -2.89 20.82
C ARG A 305 1.03 -2.66 22.23
N ALA A 306 0.15 -2.70 23.23
CA ALA A 306 0.50 -2.53 24.63
C ALA A 306 1.03 -3.83 25.27
N LEU A 307 0.45 -4.97 24.89
CA LEU A 307 0.60 -6.27 25.55
C LEU A 307 0.89 -7.38 24.52
N PRO A 308 2.00 -7.28 23.76
CA PRO A 308 2.29 -8.20 22.66
C PRO A 308 2.39 -9.66 23.10
N HIS A 309 2.96 -9.90 24.28
CA HIS A 309 3.23 -11.26 24.80
C HIS A 309 2.09 -11.82 25.66
N VAL A 310 0.98 -11.10 25.81
CA VAL A 310 -0.22 -11.58 26.51
C VAL A 310 -1.16 -12.23 25.50
N SER A 311 -1.80 -13.34 25.88
CA SER A 311 -2.76 -14.04 25.01
C SER A 311 -3.96 -13.14 24.66
N PRO A 312 -4.58 -13.30 23.47
CA PRO A 312 -5.75 -12.49 23.08
C PRO A 312 -6.90 -12.52 24.10
N GLY A 313 -7.15 -13.66 24.74
CA GLY A 313 -8.18 -13.79 25.77
C GLY A 313 -7.88 -12.97 27.02
N ASP A 314 -6.63 -13.04 27.51
CA ASP A 314 -6.22 -12.38 28.74
C ASP A 314 -6.04 -10.86 28.58
N ARG A 315 -5.74 -10.38 27.36
CA ARG A 315 -5.61 -8.95 27.04
C ARG A 315 -6.86 -8.15 27.45
N LEU A 316 -8.05 -8.73 27.33
CA LEU A 316 -9.31 -8.05 27.65
C LEU A 316 -9.42 -7.73 29.15
N ALA A 317 -8.94 -8.63 30.02
CA ALA A 317 -8.91 -8.41 31.46
C ALA A 317 -7.93 -7.29 31.87
N LEU A 318 -6.99 -6.95 31.00
CA LEU A 318 -5.96 -5.93 31.23
C LEU A 318 -6.31 -4.56 30.60
N ILE A 319 -7.52 -4.40 30.04
CA ILE A 319 -8.01 -3.10 29.53
C ILE A 319 -7.82 -1.97 30.55
N PRO A 320 -8.12 -2.13 31.86
CA PRO A 320 -7.96 -1.05 32.85
C PRO A 320 -6.52 -0.52 33.01
N GLN A 321 -5.51 -1.23 32.49
CA GLN A 321 -4.12 -0.75 32.47
C GLN A 321 -3.83 0.19 31.30
N ILE A 322 -4.69 0.19 30.27
CA ILE A 322 -4.47 0.89 29.00
C ILE A 322 -5.52 1.97 28.78
N PHE A 323 -6.77 1.71 29.19
CA PHE A 323 -7.92 2.60 29.07
C PHE A 323 -8.68 2.64 30.40
N ASP A 324 -9.29 3.78 30.71
CA ASP A 324 -10.14 3.94 31.89
C ASP A 324 -11.39 3.03 31.85
N HIS A 325 -11.94 2.84 30.65
CA HIS A 325 -13.12 2.01 30.39
C HIS A 325 -13.03 1.35 29.00
N ILE A 326 -13.69 0.20 28.84
CA ILE A 326 -13.79 -0.49 27.53
C ILE A 326 -14.44 0.39 26.46
N ASP A 327 -15.31 1.30 26.85
CA ASP A 327 -15.97 2.21 25.92
C ASP A 327 -15.04 3.27 25.34
N THR A 328 -14.00 3.67 26.05
CA THR A 328 -12.96 4.56 25.52
C THR A 328 -12.18 3.87 24.40
N LEU A 329 -11.82 2.59 24.60
CA LEU A 329 -11.25 1.75 23.55
C LEU A 329 -12.22 1.58 22.36
N ASN A 330 -13.48 1.23 22.63
CA ASN A 330 -14.51 1.08 21.60
C ASN A 330 -14.69 2.35 20.78
N ARG A 331 -14.64 3.51 21.45
CA ARG A 331 -14.79 4.82 20.84
C ARG A 331 -13.72 5.08 19.79
N LEU A 332 -12.44 4.82 20.11
CA LEU A 332 -11.34 4.91 19.15
C LEU A 332 -11.50 3.92 17.98
N CYS A 333 -11.91 2.68 18.26
CA CYS A 333 -12.15 1.71 17.20
C CYS A 333 -13.26 2.17 16.24
N ARG A 334 -14.41 2.63 16.75
CA ARG A 334 -15.54 3.09 15.93
C ARG A 334 -15.19 4.32 15.09
N ILE A 335 -14.61 5.36 15.72
CA ILE A 335 -14.32 6.62 15.04
C ILE A 335 -13.30 6.46 13.90
N SER A 336 -12.44 5.44 13.97
CA SER A 336 -11.45 5.15 12.93
C SER A 336 -12.04 4.60 11.63
N GLY A 337 -13.30 4.14 11.63
CA GLY A 337 -13.87 3.40 10.49
C GLY A 337 -13.12 2.11 10.15
N GLY A 338 -12.37 1.56 11.12
CA GLY A 338 -11.48 0.42 10.89
C GLY A 338 -10.28 0.73 9.99
N HIS A 339 -9.94 2.01 9.80
CA HIS A 339 -8.68 2.41 9.16
C HIS A 339 -7.53 2.21 10.13
N VAL A 340 -6.67 1.23 9.87
CA VAL A 340 -5.56 0.84 10.77
C VAL A 340 -4.66 2.03 11.09
N ARG A 341 -4.25 2.81 10.08
CA ARG A 341 -3.38 3.97 10.30
C ARG A 341 -4.06 5.07 11.12
N ASN A 342 -5.34 5.35 10.89
CA ASN A 342 -6.04 6.40 11.65
C ASN A 342 -6.25 5.94 13.09
N LEU A 343 -6.64 4.68 13.29
CA LEU A 343 -6.79 4.09 14.63
C LEU A 343 -5.48 4.17 15.44
N LEU A 344 -4.36 3.77 14.83
CA LEU A 344 -3.04 3.88 15.46
C LEU A 344 -2.64 5.34 15.68
N GLY A 345 -2.94 6.24 14.74
CA GLY A 345 -2.69 7.67 14.87
C GLY A 345 -3.44 8.31 16.03
N LEU A 346 -4.72 7.97 16.22
CA LEU A 346 -5.52 8.44 17.35
C LEU A 346 -4.92 7.96 18.68
N LEU A 347 -4.59 6.67 18.78
CA LEU A 347 -3.97 6.13 20.00
C LEU A 347 -2.58 6.73 20.26
N TYR A 348 -1.76 6.86 19.21
CA TYR A 348 -0.44 7.49 19.30
C TYR A 348 -0.55 8.92 19.83
N THR A 349 -1.51 9.71 19.35
CA THR A 349 -1.76 11.06 19.84
C THR A 349 -2.26 11.07 21.29
N CYS A 350 -3.16 10.15 21.68
CA CYS A 350 -3.56 10.01 23.09
C CYS A 350 -2.34 9.81 24.01
N LEU A 351 -1.42 8.91 23.62
CA LEU A 351 -0.19 8.63 24.37
C LEU A 351 0.81 9.80 24.40
N ARG A 352 0.67 10.81 23.53
CA ARG A 352 1.44 12.06 23.63
C ARG A 352 0.89 13.01 24.68
N HIS A 353 -0.41 12.91 24.97
CA HIS A 353 -1.10 13.79 25.92
C HIS A 353 -1.14 13.21 27.33
N GLN A 354 -1.20 11.89 27.46
CA GLN A 354 -1.42 11.22 28.74
C GLN A 354 -0.76 9.83 28.78
N ASP A 355 -0.17 9.48 29.93
CA ASP A 355 0.19 8.10 30.21
C ASP A 355 -1.08 7.23 30.41
N PRO A 356 -1.03 5.92 30.07
CA PRO A 356 -2.13 5.01 30.36
C PRO A 356 -2.47 4.93 31.86
N PRO A 357 -3.74 4.70 32.24
CA PRO A 357 -4.88 4.45 31.35
C PRO A 357 -5.39 5.72 30.66
N ILE A 358 -5.61 5.63 29.35
CA ILE A 358 -6.18 6.71 28.53
C ILE A 358 -7.62 6.95 28.96
N THR A 359 -7.91 8.20 29.33
CA THR A 359 -9.24 8.62 29.77
C THR A 359 -10.18 8.91 28.61
N ARG A 360 -11.49 8.86 28.86
CA ARG A 360 -12.50 9.29 27.88
C ARG A 360 -12.29 10.73 27.42
N ASP A 361 -11.97 11.64 28.34
CA ASP A 361 -11.74 13.05 28.01
C ASP A 361 -10.54 13.24 27.08
N CYS A 362 -9.43 12.53 27.33
CA CYS A 362 -8.27 12.54 26.45
C CYS A 362 -8.63 12.02 25.04
N ALA A 363 -9.35 10.90 24.97
CA ALA A 363 -9.77 10.33 23.70
C ALA A 363 -10.69 11.28 22.90
N GLU A 364 -11.68 11.90 23.53
CA GLU A 364 -12.58 12.84 22.85
C GLU A 364 -11.87 14.12 22.39
N GLN A 365 -10.89 14.63 23.14
CA GLN A 365 -10.08 15.76 22.69
C GLN A 365 -9.29 15.44 21.42
N VAL A 366 -8.68 14.26 21.37
CA VAL A 366 -7.94 13.78 20.19
C VAL A 366 -8.88 13.53 19.01
N ILE A 367 -10.06 12.95 19.26
CA ILE A 367 -11.09 12.75 18.24
C ILE A 367 -11.55 14.08 17.66
N LYS A 368 -11.82 15.07 18.52
CA LYS A 368 -12.25 16.40 18.07
C LYS A 368 -11.20 17.06 17.18
N SER A 369 -9.93 17.01 17.56
CA SER A 369 -8.84 17.53 16.72
C SER A 369 -8.78 16.82 15.36
N TYR A 370 -8.93 15.49 15.34
CA TYR A 370 -8.97 14.72 14.10
C TYR A 370 -10.19 15.08 13.23
N GLN A 371 -11.34 15.33 13.83
CA GLN A 371 -12.54 15.79 13.12
C GLN A 371 -12.32 17.18 12.52
N ASP A 372 -11.78 18.12 13.29
CA ASP A 372 -11.46 19.47 12.83
C ASP A 372 -10.50 19.44 11.63
N ASP A 373 -9.46 18.60 11.67
CA ASP A 373 -8.50 18.44 10.58
C ASP A 373 -9.16 17.93 9.27
N ILE A 374 -10.07 16.95 9.35
CA ILE A 374 -10.77 16.44 8.17
C ILE A 374 -11.78 17.47 7.64
N LEU A 375 -12.49 18.17 8.53
CA LEU A 375 -13.47 19.19 8.15
C LEU A 375 -12.85 20.35 7.38
N LEU A 376 -11.59 20.72 7.66
CA LEU A 376 -10.88 21.77 6.93
C LEU A 376 -10.72 21.46 5.43
N ALA A 377 -10.75 20.18 5.04
CA ALA A 377 -10.58 19.74 3.66
C ALA A 377 -11.92 19.56 2.91
N LEU A 378 -13.06 19.81 3.55
CA LEU A 378 -14.39 19.59 2.98
C LEU A 378 -15.06 20.90 2.57
N GLU A 379 -15.46 21.00 1.31
CA GLU A 379 -16.35 22.06 0.82
C GLU A 379 -17.78 21.53 0.64
N GLN A 380 -18.70 22.42 0.26
CA GLN A 380 -20.12 22.06 0.07
C GLN A 380 -20.32 21.00 -1.02
N HIS A 381 -19.43 20.97 -2.02
CA HIS A 381 -19.50 19.99 -3.10
C HIS A 381 -19.24 18.57 -2.60
N GLU A 382 -18.18 18.37 -1.80
CA GLU A 382 -17.82 17.06 -1.27
C GLU A 382 -18.92 16.51 -0.36
N TRP A 383 -19.56 17.36 0.45
CA TRP A 383 -20.72 16.94 1.25
C TRP A 383 -21.85 16.39 0.40
N LYS A 384 -22.20 17.07 -0.71
CA LYS A 384 -23.24 16.57 -1.64
C LYS A 384 -22.86 15.20 -2.20
N LEU A 385 -21.61 15.03 -2.60
CA LEU A 385 -21.11 13.75 -3.10
C LEU A 385 -21.18 12.66 -2.03
N ILE A 386 -20.77 12.94 -0.78
CA ILE A 386 -20.85 12.00 0.34
C ILE A 386 -22.30 11.53 0.54
N PHE A 387 -23.28 12.44 0.56
CA PHE A 387 -24.68 12.06 0.73
C PHE A 387 -25.18 11.19 -0.42
N GLN A 388 -24.80 11.52 -1.67
CA GLN A 388 -25.14 10.70 -2.83
C GLN A 388 -24.59 9.27 -2.70
N VAL A 389 -23.33 9.11 -2.26
CA VAL A 389 -22.73 7.78 -2.00
C VAL A 389 -23.55 6.99 -0.98
N LEU A 390 -23.93 7.66 0.12
CA LEU A 390 -24.61 7.00 1.23
C LEU A 390 -26.00 6.52 0.84
N GLU A 391 -26.71 7.25 -0.02
CA GLU A 391 -28.02 6.90 -0.55
C GLU A 391 -27.94 5.81 -1.62
N GLU A 392 -27.12 6.02 -2.65
CA GLU A 392 -27.08 5.14 -3.81
C GLU A 392 -26.31 3.83 -3.52
N GLN A 393 -25.46 3.81 -2.49
CA GLN A 393 -24.47 2.74 -2.22
C GLN A 393 -23.63 2.36 -3.45
N THR A 394 -23.62 3.25 -4.43
CA THR A 394 -22.86 3.17 -5.66
C THR A 394 -22.13 4.48 -5.82
N LEU A 395 -21.06 4.43 -6.59
CA LEU A 395 -20.23 5.58 -6.83
C LEU A 395 -20.18 5.78 -8.34
N SER A 396 -20.94 6.78 -8.79
CA SER A 396 -21.03 7.21 -10.18
C SER A 396 -20.24 8.52 -10.34
N GLY A 397 -19.43 8.64 -11.40
CA GLY A 397 -18.52 9.78 -11.60
C GLY A 397 -17.08 9.49 -11.17
N GLU A 398 -16.19 9.38 -12.16
CA GLU A 398 -14.79 8.96 -11.98
C GLU A 398 -13.98 9.94 -11.11
N LYS A 399 -14.20 11.25 -11.24
CA LYS A 399 -13.40 12.28 -10.54
C LYS A 399 -13.88 12.50 -9.12
N GLU A 400 -15.18 12.52 -8.95
CA GLU A 400 -15.88 12.66 -7.67
C GLU A 400 -15.51 11.49 -6.74
N TYR A 401 -15.50 10.28 -7.29
CA TYR A 401 -15.08 9.07 -6.57
C TYR A 401 -13.63 9.09 -6.13
N GLN A 402 -12.74 9.44 -7.07
CA GLN A 402 -11.30 9.56 -6.83
C GLN A 402 -11.03 10.47 -5.62
N LEU A 403 -11.75 11.59 -5.54
CA LEU A 403 -11.63 12.55 -4.45
C LEU A 403 -12.05 11.95 -3.10
N LEU A 404 -13.26 11.37 -3.01
CA LEU A 404 -13.81 10.89 -1.73
C LEU A 404 -12.98 9.76 -1.11
N LEU A 405 -12.46 8.83 -1.93
CA LEU A 405 -11.60 7.77 -1.43
C LEU A 405 -10.22 8.28 -1.00
N ARG A 406 -9.57 9.08 -1.85
CA ARG A 406 -8.20 9.54 -1.58
C ARG A 406 -8.13 10.43 -0.34
N SER A 407 -9.15 11.25 -0.13
CA SER A 407 -9.30 12.07 1.07
C SER A 407 -9.84 11.30 2.29
N MET A 408 -10.12 9.99 2.14
CA MET A 408 -10.67 9.13 3.20
C MET A 408 -11.97 9.69 3.81
N PHE A 409 -12.78 10.39 3.02
CA PHE A 409 -14.12 10.82 3.44
C PHE A 409 -15.10 9.64 3.42
N VAL A 410 -14.83 8.68 2.53
CA VAL A 410 -15.57 7.43 2.40
C VAL A 410 -14.60 6.25 2.40
N PHE A 411 -15.02 5.17 3.06
CA PHE A 411 -14.31 3.91 3.13
C PHE A 411 -15.01 2.84 2.30
N GLU A 412 -14.20 1.95 1.70
CA GLU A 412 -14.70 0.79 0.97
C GLU A 412 -14.67 -0.43 1.90
N TYR A 413 -15.81 -1.09 2.03
CA TYR A 413 -15.99 -2.30 2.81
C TYR A 413 -16.57 -3.40 1.93
N ARG A 414 -16.57 -4.63 2.46
CA ARG A 414 -17.09 -5.80 1.77
C ARG A 414 -17.84 -6.72 2.73
N ASP A 415 -19.01 -7.17 2.31
CA ASP A 415 -19.84 -8.16 2.98
C ASP A 415 -20.26 -9.28 2.00
N GLU A 416 -21.18 -10.14 2.43
CA GLU A 416 -21.72 -11.24 1.61
C GLU A 416 -22.50 -10.76 0.37
N GLN A 417 -23.09 -9.55 0.43
CA GLN A 417 -23.79 -8.92 -0.71
C GLN A 417 -22.82 -8.20 -1.65
N GLY A 418 -21.53 -8.14 -1.28
CA GLY A 418 -20.46 -7.56 -2.07
C GLY A 418 -19.94 -6.26 -1.46
N ARG A 419 -19.53 -5.34 -2.34
CA ARG A 419 -18.94 -4.07 -1.94
C ARG A 419 -20.01 -3.11 -1.42
N TRP A 420 -19.62 -2.29 -0.44
CA TRP A 420 -20.39 -1.12 -0.02
C TRP A 420 -19.48 0.00 0.48
N PHE A 421 -20.07 1.16 0.69
CA PHE A 421 -19.35 2.37 1.05
C PHE A 421 -19.95 2.99 2.31
N GLY A 422 -19.08 3.30 3.26
CA GLY A 422 -19.44 4.00 4.49
C GLY A 422 -18.70 5.31 4.61
N ILE A 423 -19.39 6.37 5.04
CA ILE A 423 -18.75 7.62 5.43
C ILE A 423 -17.77 7.36 6.57
N ASN A 424 -16.64 8.06 6.55
CA ASN A 424 -15.71 8.12 7.68
C ASN A 424 -16.49 8.51 8.96
N PRO A 425 -16.53 7.65 10.00
CA PRO A 425 -17.36 7.90 11.18
C PRO A 425 -17.05 9.23 11.89
N ALA A 426 -15.82 9.73 11.77
CA ALA A 426 -15.44 11.05 12.27
C ALA A 426 -16.29 12.18 11.68
N LEU A 427 -16.64 12.10 10.39
CA LEU A 427 -17.46 13.10 9.71
C LEU A 427 -18.93 13.01 10.08
N ARG A 428 -19.43 11.80 10.34
CA ARG A 428 -20.85 11.55 10.64
C ARG A 428 -21.32 12.23 11.91
N GLU A 429 -20.43 12.38 12.87
CA GLU A 429 -20.75 12.96 14.19
C GLU A 429 -20.63 14.48 14.23
N THR A 430 -20.26 15.11 13.11
CA THR A 430 -20.10 16.56 13.03
C THR A 430 -21.46 17.26 12.91
N GLU A 431 -21.55 18.49 13.43
CA GLU A 431 -22.76 19.31 13.34
C GLU A 431 -23.14 19.59 11.88
N GLN A 432 -22.13 19.76 10.99
CA GLN A 432 -22.35 19.97 9.56
C GLN A 432 -23.09 18.78 8.93
N PHE A 433 -22.66 17.54 9.21
CA PHE A 433 -23.33 16.35 8.68
C PHE A 433 -24.77 16.24 9.17
N GLN A 434 -25.00 16.43 10.47
CA GLN A 434 -26.35 16.36 11.07
C GLN A 434 -27.29 17.42 10.47
N THR A 435 -26.81 18.65 10.30
CA THR A 435 -27.59 19.76 9.75
C THR A 435 -27.92 19.55 8.28
N LEU A 436 -26.95 19.14 7.46
CA LEU A 436 -27.16 18.89 6.04
C LEU A 436 -28.04 17.66 5.78
N GLY A 437 -27.89 16.60 6.58
CA GLY A 437 -28.73 15.41 6.49
C GLY A 437 -30.21 15.72 6.75
N LEU A 438 -30.49 16.60 7.72
CA LEU A 438 -31.86 17.08 7.99
C LEU A 438 -32.43 17.96 6.86
N MET A 439 -31.59 18.68 6.11
CA MET A 439 -32.02 19.47 4.96
C MET A 439 -32.34 18.61 3.74
N LEU A 440 -31.60 17.52 3.52
CA LEU A 440 -31.81 16.60 2.39
C LEU A 440 -32.97 15.63 2.60
N ALA A 441 -33.37 15.37 3.85
CA ALA A 441 -34.53 14.54 4.19
C ALA A 441 -35.88 15.29 4.12
N LYS A 442 -35.86 16.61 3.88
CA LYS A 442 -37.04 17.45 3.64
C LYS A 442 -37.18 17.72 2.15
#